data_AF-A0A954FDW6-F1
#
_entry.id   AF-A0A954FDW6-F1
#
_cell.length_a   1.000
_cell.length_b   1.000
_cell.length_c   1.000
_cell.angle_alpha   90.00
_cell.angle_beta   90.00
_cell.angle_gamma   90.00
#
_symmetry.space_group_name_H-M   'P 1'
#
loop_
_entity.id
_entity.type
_entity.pdbx_description
1 polymer ?
#
loop_
_entity_poly.entity_id
_entity_poly.type
_entity_poly.pdbx_seq_one_letter_code
_entity_poly.pdbx_strand_id
1 'polypeptide(L)'
;ALVPTYSFVSITEISEYVPTLEQFAAKLKQEGTDPESPAFQAKIKAYESRLPAMNQQRIYPEFPDFPVCTFYPMNKSRVPGANWYMEQFSNRYSMMAEHGMSGMKFAGRVVQVITASTGFDDWEWGVTLWGRAPEPIKEIVYTMRFDKASAKYAEFGPFYLSYIVPPEEAIAHLKL
;
A
#
# COMPACT_ATOMS: atom_id res chain seq x y z
N ALA A 1 31.01 5.71 13.58
CA ALA A 1 31.08 5.43 12.13
C ALA A 1 29.75 5.67 11.44
N LEU A 2 28.60 5.26 12.01
CA LEU A 2 27.28 5.59 11.47
C LEU A 2 26.86 7.01 11.86
N VAL A 3 26.53 7.84 10.86
CA VAL A 3 25.97 9.19 11.04
C VAL A 3 24.48 9.12 10.67
N PRO A 4 23.57 9.62 11.54
CA PRO A 4 22.15 9.65 11.21
C PRO A 4 21.87 10.49 9.96
N THR A 5 21.13 9.93 9.00
CA THR A 5 20.76 10.61 7.74
C THR A 5 19.27 10.81 7.59
N TYR A 6 18.47 9.81 7.97
CA TYR A 6 17.02 9.82 7.86
C TYR A 6 16.41 8.82 8.86
N SER A 7 15.23 9.15 9.38
CA SER A 7 14.40 8.26 10.20
C SER A 7 12.93 8.47 9.85
N PHE A 8 12.09 7.47 10.13
CA PHE A 8 10.64 7.60 9.98
C PHE A 8 9.92 6.83 11.08
N VAL A 9 8.96 7.48 11.74
CA VAL A 9 8.17 6.93 12.85
C VAL A 9 6.72 6.79 12.41
N SER A 10 6.18 5.57 12.48
CA SER A 10 4.85 5.25 11.99
C SER A 10 4.28 4.02 12.68
N ILE A 11 2.98 3.77 12.50
CA ILE A 11 2.26 2.59 13.01
C ILE A 11 1.54 1.86 11.90
N THR A 12 1.35 0.55 12.06
CA THR A 12 0.46 -0.22 11.18
C THR A 12 -1.00 0.16 11.43
N GLU A 13 -1.80 0.20 10.37
CA GLU A 13 -3.24 0.47 10.46
C GLU A 13 -4.05 -0.33 9.43
N ILE A 14 -5.34 -0.50 9.68
CA ILE A 14 -6.29 -0.92 8.66
C ILE A 14 -6.87 0.35 8.05
N SER A 15 -6.59 0.56 6.77
CA SER A 15 -7.09 1.73 6.03
C SER A 15 -8.62 1.80 6.02
N GLU A 16 -9.17 3.01 6.07
CA GLU A 16 -10.59 3.31 5.87
C GLU A 16 -11.16 2.81 4.52
N TYR A 17 -10.29 2.50 3.55
CA TYR A 17 -10.69 1.98 2.24
C TYR A 17 -10.75 0.46 2.16
N VAL A 18 -10.38 -0.28 3.22
CA VAL A 18 -10.63 -1.73 3.28
C VAL A 18 -12.15 -1.93 3.40
N PRO A 19 -12.81 -2.54 2.39
CA PRO A 19 -14.26 -2.61 2.39
C PRO A 19 -14.80 -3.47 3.53
N THR A 20 -15.87 -3.03 4.19
CA THR A 20 -16.70 -3.95 4.99
C THR A 20 -17.37 -4.97 4.08
N LEU A 21 -17.92 -6.05 4.65
CA LEU A 21 -18.72 -7.01 3.89
C LEU A 21 -19.89 -6.34 3.16
N GLU A 22 -20.56 -5.41 3.83
CA GLU A 22 -21.67 -4.64 3.26
C GLU A 22 -21.23 -3.76 2.10
N GLN A 23 -20.10 -3.04 2.25
CA GLN A 23 -19.55 -2.21 1.17
C GLN A 23 -19.09 -3.05 -0.02
N PHE A 24 -18.46 -4.21 0.24
CA PHE A 24 -18.07 -5.13 -0.81
C PHE A 24 -19.30 -5.71 -1.55
N ALA A 25 -20.35 -6.07 -0.82
CA ALA A 25 -21.62 -6.49 -1.39
C ALA A 25 -22.27 -5.41 -2.25
N ALA A 26 -22.33 -4.17 -1.75
CA ALA A 26 -22.86 -3.03 -2.49
C ALA A 26 -22.09 -2.79 -3.80
N LYS A 27 -20.75 -2.90 -3.75
CA LYS A 27 -19.89 -2.79 -4.94
C LYS A 27 -20.22 -3.86 -5.99
N LEU A 28 -20.36 -5.13 -5.58
CA LEU A 28 -20.71 -6.22 -6.50
C LEU A 28 -22.05 -5.99 -7.19
N LYS A 29 -23.04 -5.43 -6.48
CA LYS A 29 -24.34 -5.05 -7.06
C LYS A 29 -24.19 -3.93 -8.09
N GLN A 30 -23.38 -2.92 -7.78
CA GLN A 30 -23.10 -1.81 -8.68
C GLN A 30 -22.37 -2.27 -9.96
N GLU A 31 -21.52 -3.29 -9.86
CA GLU A 31 -20.86 -3.94 -11.00
C GLU A 31 -21.79 -4.88 -11.79
N GLY A 32 -23.07 -4.98 -11.41
CA GLY A 32 -24.07 -5.79 -12.11
C GLY A 32 -24.08 -7.27 -11.73
N THR A 33 -23.44 -7.65 -10.62
CA THR A 33 -23.56 -9.04 -10.11
C THR A 33 -24.90 -9.19 -9.41
N ASP A 34 -25.76 -10.08 -9.92
CA ASP A 34 -27.08 -10.40 -9.34
C ASP A 34 -26.93 -10.93 -7.89
N PRO A 35 -27.52 -10.27 -6.87
CA PRO A 35 -27.47 -10.68 -5.47
C PRO A 35 -27.90 -12.13 -5.21
N GLU A 36 -28.85 -12.64 -5.99
CA GLU A 36 -29.40 -13.99 -5.84
C GLU A 36 -28.56 -15.04 -6.57
N SER A 37 -27.58 -14.61 -7.36
CA SER A 37 -26.73 -15.52 -8.12
C SER A 37 -25.76 -16.30 -7.21
N PRO A 38 -25.47 -17.58 -7.53
CA PRO A 38 -24.41 -18.33 -6.85
C PRO A 38 -23.05 -17.64 -6.91
N ALA A 39 -22.78 -16.88 -7.99
CA ALA A 39 -21.55 -16.12 -8.16
C ALA A 39 -21.40 -14.99 -7.13
N PHE A 40 -22.48 -14.27 -6.82
CA PHE A 40 -22.47 -13.24 -5.78
C PHE A 40 -22.16 -13.85 -4.41
N GLN A 41 -22.90 -14.90 -4.05
CA GLN A 41 -22.72 -15.59 -2.76
C GLN A 41 -21.30 -16.16 -2.61
N ALA A 42 -20.75 -16.73 -3.67
CA ALA A 42 -19.38 -17.23 -3.68
C ALA A 42 -18.34 -16.10 -3.46
N LYS A 43 -18.50 -14.96 -4.13
CA LYS A 43 -17.60 -13.80 -3.94
C LYS A 43 -17.68 -13.23 -2.52
N ILE A 44 -18.88 -13.10 -1.95
CA ILE A 44 -19.07 -12.64 -0.56
C ILE A 44 -18.36 -13.58 0.40
N LYS A 45 -18.63 -14.89 0.32
CA LYS A 45 -18.02 -15.89 1.20
C LYS A 45 -16.50 -15.95 1.05
N ALA A 46 -15.99 -15.77 -0.17
CA ALA A 46 -14.55 -15.71 -0.41
C ALA A 46 -13.92 -14.46 0.21
N TYR A 47 -14.59 -13.31 0.16
CA TYR A 47 -14.10 -12.08 0.80
C TYR A 47 -14.17 -12.18 2.33
N GLU A 48 -15.30 -12.65 2.87
CA GLU A 48 -15.51 -12.89 4.29
C GLU A 48 -14.44 -13.79 4.90
N SER A 49 -14.13 -14.91 4.25
CA SER A 49 -13.10 -15.83 4.75
C SER A 49 -11.68 -15.26 4.72
N ARG A 50 -11.41 -14.29 3.82
CA ARG A 50 -10.08 -13.67 3.66
C ARG A 50 -9.87 -12.45 4.55
N LEU A 51 -10.94 -11.71 4.86
CA LEU A 51 -10.87 -10.43 5.56
C LEU A 51 -10.11 -10.51 6.91
N PRO A 52 -10.32 -11.51 7.78
CA PRO A 52 -9.58 -11.61 9.04
C PRO A 52 -8.06 -11.74 8.83
N ALA A 53 -7.63 -12.62 7.92
CA ALA A 53 -6.20 -12.82 7.63
C ALA A 53 -5.59 -11.58 6.95
N MET A 54 -6.32 -10.92 6.05
CA MET A 54 -5.90 -9.66 5.44
C MET A 54 -5.69 -8.56 6.48
N ASN A 55 -6.60 -8.44 7.45
CA ASN A 55 -6.49 -7.45 8.53
C ASN A 55 -5.35 -7.78 9.49
N GLN A 56 -5.17 -9.07 9.82
CA GLN A 56 -4.05 -9.52 10.64
C GLN A 56 -2.72 -9.18 9.98
N GLN A 57 -2.56 -9.44 8.68
CA GLN A 57 -1.34 -9.10 7.95
C GLN A 57 -1.09 -7.59 7.86
N ARG A 58 -2.14 -6.76 7.96
CA ARG A 58 -1.99 -5.29 7.99
C ARG A 58 -1.51 -4.77 9.32
N ILE A 59 -2.07 -5.28 10.42
CA ILE A 59 -1.70 -4.84 11.78
C ILE A 59 -0.39 -5.49 12.22
N TYR A 60 -0.19 -6.77 11.91
CA TYR A 60 0.95 -7.58 12.30
C TYR A 60 1.57 -8.25 11.05
N PRO A 61 2.24 -7.47 10.19
CA PRO A 61 2.82 -7.99 8.96
C PRO A 61 3.97 -8.96 9.25
N GLU A 62 3.97 -10.09 8.55
CA GLU A 62 5.16 -10.90 8.37
C GLU A 62 5.94 -10.36 7.16
N PHE A 63 7.21 -10.00 7.37
CA PHE A 63 8.05 -9.50 6.28
C PHE A 63 8.58 -10.65 5.43
N PRO A 64 8.59 -10.53 4.10
CA PRO A 64 9.10 -11.58 3.23
C PRO A 64 10.62 -11.65 3.28
N ASP A 65 11.17 -12.84 3.03
CA ASP A 65 12.60 -13.05 2.80
C ASP A 65 12.99 -12.67 1.36
N PHE A 66 12.69 -11.42 1.00
CA PHE A 66 12.98 -10.84 -0.31
C PHE A 66 14.18 -9.88 -0.16
N PRO A 67 15.24 -10.04 -0.97
CA PRO A 67 16.51 -9.34 -0.74
C PRO A 67 16.46 -7.85 -1.11
N VAL A 68 15.46 -7.38 -1.86
CA VAL A 68 15.35 -5.98 -2.27
C VAL A 68 14.21 -5.32 -1.51
N CYS A 69 14.50 -4.20 -0.86
CA CYS A 69 13.53 -3.40 -0.13
C CYS A 69 13.57 -1.94 -0.62
N THR A 70 12.44 -1.27 -0.72
CA THR A 70 12.35 0.17 -0.98
C THR A 70 11.43 0.82 0.03
N PHE A 71 11.89 1.90 0.63
CA PHE A 71 11.09 2.76 1.49
C PHE A 71 10.89 4.12 0.84
N TYR A 72 9.68 4.67 0.94
CA TYR A 72 9.41 6.09 0.67
C TYR A 72 8.24 6.58 1.52
N PRO A 73 8.30 7.81 2.05
CA PRO A 73 7.15 8.42 2.69
C PRO A 73 6.29 9.16 1.64
N MET A 74 5.00 9.36 1.93
CA MET A 74 4.11 10.08 1.03
C MET A 74 2.94 10.77 1.74
N ASN A 75 2.39 11.79 1.07
CA ASN A 75 1.16 12.50 1.47
C ASN A 75 0.09 12.40 0.39
N LYS A 76 -1.14 12.74 0.78
CA LYS A 76 -2.21 13.14 -0.11
C LYS A 76 -2.27 14.66 -0.19
N SER A 77 -2.27 15.18 -1.41
CA SER A 77 -2.17 16.61 -1.69
C SER A 77 -3.35 17.40 -1.13
N ARG A 78 -3.06 18.64 -0.73
CA ARG A 78 -4.03 19.62 -0.20
C ARG A 78 -4.03 20.92 -1.00
N VAL A 79 -3.37 20.96 -2.15
CA VAL A 79 -3.29 22.17 -2.99
C VAL A 79 -4.64 22.52 -3.63
N PRO A 80 -4.90 23.79 -3.94
CA PRO A 80 -6.12 24.20 -4.64
C PRO A 80 -6.36 23.39 -5.92
N GLY A 81 -7.56 22.82 -6.08
CA GLY A 81 -7.93 21.96 -7.23
C GLY A 81 -7.55 20.48 -7.10
N ALA A 82 -6.66 20.13 -6.16
CA ALA A 82 -6.24 18.76 -5.87
C ALA A 82 -6.15 18.50 -4.36
N ASN A 83 -7.16 18.92 -3.60
CA ASN A 83 -7.24 18.65 -2.17
C ASN A 83 -7.98 17.34 -1.89
N TRP A 84 -7.23 16.30 -1.51
CA TRP A 84 -7.77 14.97 -1.19
C TRP A 84 -8.76 15.01 -0.03
N TYR A 85 -8.48 15.81 1.00
CA TYR A 85 -9.29 15.86 2.22
C TYR A 85 -10.60 16.63 2.06
N MET A 86 -10.75 17.39 0.97
CA MET A 86 -12.02 18.01 0.58
C MET A 86 -12.82 17.17 -0.43
N GLU A 87 -12.26 16.06 -0.91
CA GLU A 87 -12.93 15.16 -1.85
C GLU A 87 -13.97 14.28 -1.13
N GLN A 88 -15.09 14.04 -1.80
CA GLN A 88 -16.14 13.18 -1.27
C GLN A 88 -15.59 11.78 -1.03
N PHE A 89 -15.99 11.15 0.09
CA PHE A 89 -15.51 9.82 0.45
C PHE A 89 -15.79 8.79 -0.65
N SER A 90 -16.94 8.85 -1.32
CA SER A 90 -17.29 7.99 -2.46
C SER A 90 -16.27 8.07 -3.60
N ASN A 91 -15.81 9.28 -3.93
CA ASN A 91 -14.79 9.50 -4.95
C ASN A 91 -13.42 9.00 -4.49
N ARG A 92 -13.04 9.29 -3.23
CA ARG A 92 -11.80 8.74 -2.63
C ARG A 92 -11.80 7.22 -2.66
N TYR A 93 -12.90 6.60 -2.24
CA TYR A 93 -13.10 5.16 -2.24
C TYR A 93 -12.97 4.56 -3.63
N SER A 94 -13.63 5.14 -4.64
CA SER A 94 -13.53 4.67 -6.03
C SER A 94 -12.09 4.72 -6.55
N MET A 95 -11.37 5.82 -6.30
CA MET A 95 -9.98 5.98 -6.70
C MET A 95 -9.05 5.01 -5.95
N MET A 96 -9.28 4.76 -4.66
CA MET A 96 -8.49 3.78 -3.89
C MET A 96 -8.82 2.33 -4.27
N ALA A 97 -10.05 2.04 -4.69
CA ALA A 97 -10.41 0.74 -5.23
C ALA A 97 -9.69 0.47 -6.57
N GLU A 98 -9.64 1.46 -7.46
CA GLU A 98 -8.81 1.42 -8.69
C GLU A 98 -7.34 1.14 -8.36
N HIS A 99 -6.78 1.93 -7.44
CA HIS A 99 -5.39 1.80 -7.01
C HIS A 99 -5.09 0.41 -6.41
N GLY A 100 -6.00 -0.12 -5.57
CA GLY A 100 -5.90 -1.47 -5.04
C GLY A 100 -5.91 -2.54 -6.13
N MET A 101 -6.73 -2.37 -7.19
CA MET A 101 -6.74 -3.27 -8.34
C MET A 101 -5.43 -3.22 -9.14
N SER A 102 -4.84 -2.05 -9.31
CA SER A 102 -3.51 -1.91 -9.93
C SER A 102 -2.44 -2.65 -9.12
N GLY A 103 -2.44 -2.50 -7.78
CA GLY A 103 -1.50 -3.20 -6.90
C GLY A 103 -1.65 -4.72 -6.92
N MET A 104 -2.88 -5.24 -6.98
CA MET A 104 -3.14 -6.69 -7.03
C MET A 104 -2.49 -7.39 -8.24
N LYS A 105 -2.22 -6.67 -9.34
CA LYS A 105 -1.51 -7.20 -10.52
C LYS A 105 -0.05 -7.57 -10.23
N PHE A 106 0.51 -7.06 -9.13
CA PHE A 106 1.87 -7.33 -8.68
C PHE A 106 1.97 -8.39 -7.58
N ALA A 107 0.85 -9.05 -7.24
CA ALA A 107 0.82 -10.11 -6.25
C ALA A 107 1.87 -11.19 -6.54
N GLY A 108 2.64 -11.57 -5.51
CA GLY A 108 3.73 -12.54 -5.62
C GLY A 108 5.06 -11.98 -6.17
N ARG A 109 5.05 -10.79 -6.79
CA ARG A 109 6.26 -10.10 -7.26
C ARG A 109 6.68 -8.98 -6.30
N VAL A 110 5.70 -8.30 -5.70
CA VAL A 110 5.91 -7.22 -4.73
C VAL A 110 5.04 -7.49 -3.49
N VAL A 111 5.63 -7.32 -2.31
CA VAL A 111 4.91 -7.28 -1.03
C VAL A 111 5.01 -5.86 -0.51
N GLN A 112 3.90 -5.33 0.01
CA GLN A 112 3.84 -3.98 0.54
C GLN A 112 3.43 -3.99 2.02
N VAL A 113 4.02 -3.09 2.78
CA VAL A 113 3.54 -2.69 4.12
C VAL A 113 3.38 -1.19 4.09
N ILE A 114 2.19 -0.74 4.47
CA ILE A 114 1.84 0.67 4.58
C ILE A 114 1.65 0.97 6.05
N THR A 115 2.33 1.99 6.54
CA THR A 115 2.19 2.49 7.90
C THR A 115 1.74 3.94 7.88
N ALA A 116 1.00 4.36 8.89
CA ALA A 116 0.49 5.72 9.06
C ALA A 116 1.30 6.48 10.10
N SER A 117 1.51 7.77 9.84
CA SER A 117 2.37 8.63 10.64
C SER A 117 1.77 10.03 10.83
N THR A 118 0.50 10.24 10.47
CA THR A 118 -0.19 11.51 10.73
C THR A 118 -0.13 11.84 12.23
N GLY A 119 0.60 12.91 12.57
CA GLY A 119 0.84 13.33 13.97
C GLY A 119 2.07 12.71 14.64
N PHE A 120 2.79 11.80 13.96
CA PHE A 120 4.02 11.16 14.44
C PHE A 120 5.26 11.59 13.67
N ASP A 121 5.14 11.86 12.37
CA ASP A 121 6.24 12.22 11.48
C ASP A 121 5.78 13.27 10.44
N ASP A 122 6.70 13.71 9.57
CA ASP A 122 6.49 14.81 8.62
C ASP A 122 5.56 14.44 7.45
N TRP A 123 5.38 13.14 7.21
CA TRP A 123 4.52 12.60 6.16
C TRP A 123 3.35 11.81 6.75
N GLU A 124 2.31 11.60 5.96
CA GLU A 124 1.06 10.93 6.39
C GLU A 124 1.20 9.41 6.38
N TRP A 125 1.96 8.85 5.44
CA TRP A 125 2.24 7.42 5.34
C TRP A 125 3.70 7.10 5.04
N GLY A 126 4.16 5.97 5.57
CA GLY A 126 5.37 5.27 5.15
C GLY A 126 5.00 4.07 4.26
N VAL A 127 5.66 3.95 3.10
CA VAL A 127 5.45 2.84 2.17
C VAL A 127 6.73 2.03 2.06
N THR A 128 6.66 0.76 2.46
CA THR A 128 7.75 -0.19 2.31
C THR A 128 7.36 -1.29 1.34
N LEU A 129 8.17 -1.47 0.29
CA LEU A 129 8.00 -2.47 -0.75
C LEU A 129 9.15 -3.46 -0.74
N TRP A 130 8.84 -4.76 -0.86
CA TRP A 130 9.82 -5.82 -1.01
C TRP A 130 9.66 -6.50 -2.36
N GLY A 131 10.79 -6.86 -2.98
CA GLY A 131 10.84 -7.60 -4.23
C GLY A 131 12.04 -8.55 -4.30
N ARG A 132 11.95 -9.56 -5.16
CA ARG A 132 13.11 -10.43 -5.46
C ARG A 132 14.19 -9.73 -6.29
N ALA A 133 13.80 -8.65 -6.96
CA ALA A 133 14.63 -7.83 -7.84
C ALA A 133 14.08 -6.38 -7.82
N PRO A 134 14.86 -5.37 -8.26
CA PRO A 134 14.40 -3.97 -8.25
C PRO A 134 13.34 -3.65 -9.33
N GLU A 135 13.27 -4.41 -10.42
CA GLU A 135 12.41 -4.12 -11.57
C GLU A 135 10.90 -4.16 -11.21
N PRO A 136 10.37 -5.18 -10.51
CA PRO A 136 8.97 -5.16 -10.07
C PRO A 136 8.62 -3.96 -9.19
N ILE A 137 9.56 -3.46 -8.37
CA ILE A 137 9.37 -2.28 -7.52
C ILE A 137 9.25 -1.02 -8.38
N LYS A 138 10.12 -0.86 -9.37
CA LYS A 138 10.00 0.23 -10.34
C LYS A 138 8.67 0.15 -11.10
N GLU A 139 8.30 -1.05 -11.58
CA GLU A 139 7.10 -1.27 -12.37
C GLU A 139 5.82 -0.94 -11.58
N ILE A 140 5.69 -1.38 -10.33
CA ILE A 140 4.50 -1.10 -9.51
C ILE A 140 4.34 0.40 -9.25
N VAL A 141 5.41 1.08 -8.81
CA VAL A 141 5.36 2.52 -8.53
C VAL A 141 5.06 3.30 -9.81
N TYR A 142 5.67 2.92 -10.94
CA TYR A 142 5.42 3.58 -12.22
C TYR A 142 4.01 3.35 -12.74
N THR A 143 3.50 2.12 -12.65
CA THR A 143 2.13 1.78 -13.08
C THR A 143 1.11 2.55 -12.26
N MET A 144 1.27 2.53 -10.93
CA MET A 144 0.34 3.18 -10.02
C MET A 144 0.38 4.71 -10.07
N ARG A 145 1.45 5.32 -10.61
CA ARG A 145 1.48 6.78 -10.88
C ARG A 145 0.42 7.21 -11.88
N PHE A 146 -0.09 6.31 -12.72
CA PHE A 146 -1.17 6.61 -13.66
C PHE A 146 -2.57 6.41 -13.06
N ASP A 147 -2.69 5.73 -11.91
CA ASP A 147 -3.96 5.67 -11.19
C ASP A 147 -4.35 7.09 -10.75
N LYS A 148 -5.63 7.46 -10.89
CA LYS A 148 -6.09 8.83 -10.58
C LYS A 148 -5.75 9.26 -9.15
N ALA A 149 -5.79 8.31 -8.20
CA ALA A 149 -5.42 8.52 -6.80
C ALA A 149 -3.97 9.02 -6.62
N SER A 150 -3.05 8.54 -7.47
CA SER A 150 -1.65 8.93 -7.41
C SER A 150 -1.37 10.13 -8.30
N ALA A 151 -1.83 10.09 -9.55
CA ALA A 151 -1.57 11.12 -10.55
C ALA A 151 -2.01 12.52 -10.09
N LYS A 152 -3.17 12.59 -9.42
CA LYS A 152 -3.75 13.85 -8.97
C LYS A 152 -3.35 14.22 -7.54
N TYR A 153 -3.18 13.24 -6.66
CA TYR A 153 -3.12 13.50 -5.22
C TYR A 153 -1.87 12.97 -4.51
N ALA A 154 -0.99 12.17 -5.12
CA ALA A 154 0.18 11.68 -4.40
C ALA A 154 1.32 12.70 -4.41
N GLU A 155 1.83 13.00 -3.22
CA GLU A 155 3.08 13.73 -3.01
C GLU A 155 4.08 12.75 -2.43
N PHE A 156 5.24 12.59 -3.06
CA PHE A 156 6.25 11.61 -2.65
C PHE A 156 7.45 12.30 -2.03
N GLY A 157 7.94 11.74 -0.93
CA GLY A 157 9.25 12.09 -0.39
C GLY A 157 10.40 11.35 -1.09
N PRO A 158 11.58 11.30 -0.45
CA PRO A 158 12.72 10.57 -0.97
C PRO A 158 12.46 9.06 -1.04
N PHE A 159 12.99 8.42 -2.08
CA PHE A 159 12.98 6.97 -2.24
C PHE A 159 14.33 6.39 -1.83
N TYR A 160 14.30 5.37 -0.97
CA TYR A 160 15.49 4.66 -0.51
C TYR A 160 15.38 3.19 -0.94
N LEU A 161 16.21 2.79 -1.91
CA LEU A 161 16.36 1.40 -2.33
C LEU A 161 17.52 0.75 -1.55
N SER A 162 17.27 -0.42 -0.99
CA SER A 162 18.22 -1.15 -0.15
C SER A 162 18.23 -2.64 -0.50
N TYR A 163 19.37 -3.27 -0.21
CA TYR A 163 19.53 -4.73 -0.23
C TYR A 163 19.61 -5.25 1.20
N ILE A 164 18.85 -6.29 1.51
CA ILE A 164 18.86 -6.96 2.81
C ILE A 164 19.96 -8.03 2.77
N VAL A 165 20.94 -7.89 3.65
CA VAL A 165 22.07 -8.82 3.81
C VAL A 165 22.31 -9.09 5.30
N PRO A 166 22.94 -10.22 5.66
CA PRO A 166 23.37 -10.49 7.02
C PRO A 166 24.29 -9.37 7.56
N PRO A 167 24.29 -9.11 8.89
CA PRO A 167 25.12 -8.06 9.49
C PRO A 167 26.62 -8.19 9.16
N GLU A 168 27.16 -9.41 9.13
CA GLU A 168 28.57 -9.66 8.81
C GLU A 168 28.91 -9.22 7.39
N GLU A 169 28.06 -9.53 6.41
CA GLU A 169 28.21 -9.10 5.02
C GLU A 169 28.08 -7.58 4.88
N ALA A 170 27.14 -6.97 5.62
CA ALA A 170 26.99 -5.52 5.65
C ALA A 170 28.25 -4.81 6.18
N ILE A 171 28.80 -5.28 7.31
CA ILE A 171 30.01 -4.73 7.91
C ILE A 171 31.20 -4.86 6.94
N ALA A 172 31.37 -6.05 6.33
CA ALA A 172 32.42 -6.28 5.35
C ALA A 172 32.28 -5.38 4.12
N HIS A 173 31.06 -5.23 3.58
CA HIS A 173 30.78 -4.39 2.42
C HIS A 173 31.03 -2.90 2.72
N LEU A 174 30.57 -2.43 3.88
CA LEU A 174 30.70 -1.04 4.32
C LEU A 174 32.09 -0.70 4.86
N LYS A 175 32.95 -1.72 5.05
CA LYS A 175 34.30 -1.61 5.63
C LYS A 175 34.27 -0.94 7.01
N LEU A 176 33.32 -1.36 7.84
CA LEU A 176 33.11 -0.88 9.20
C LEU A 176 33.89 -1.68 10.24
#